data_AF-A0A955GGJ0-F1
#
_entry.id   AF-A0A955GGJ0-F1
#
_cell.length_a   1.000
_cell.length_b   1.000
_cell.length_c   1.000
_cell.angle_alpha   90.00
_cell.angle_beta   90.00
_cell.angle_gamma   90.00
#
_symmetry.space_group_name_H-M   'P 1'
#
loop_
_entity.id
_entity.type
_entity.pdbx_description
1 polymer ?
#
loop_
_entity_poly.entity_id
_entity_poly.type
_entity_poly.pdbx_seq_one_letter_code
_entity_poly.pdbx_strand_id
1 'polypeptide(L)'
;MEVLKTDNVTQWFNGRRYRLHKNQRYYKTSIKKKNVYLHRAVWEYHNGAIPEGLMIDHIDRDRSNNNISNLRLVTPKGNRANISDEHKEMYRQRMIDYNSQQSGKWWQDKERSAKRAENLSKSWANRPMIAKTCLLCSKGFEAKHNSAVYCSKECRQENYFRRGVKQWVQKAK
;
A
#
# COMPACT_ATOMS: atom_id res chain seq x y z
N MET A 1 -3.80 32.09 15.35
CA MET A 1 -2.42 32.61 15.29
C MET A 1 -1.69 31.96 14.12
N GLU A 2 -1.01 32.77 13.31
CA GLU A 2 -0.40 32.34 12.04
C GLU A 2 1.13 32.27 12.12
N VAL A 3 1.73 31.59 11.15
CA VAL A 3 3.19 31.49 11.01
C VAL A 3 3.68 32.65 10.15
N LEU A 4 4.61 33.44 10.68
CA LEU A 4 5.21 34.55 9.96
C LEU A 4 6.56 34.13 9.36
N LYS A 5 6.69 34.19 8.04
CA LYS A 5 7.96 33.91 7.33
C LYS A 5 8.72 35.22 7.16
N THR A 6 9.94 35.30 7.68
CA THR A 6 10.80 36.48 7.50
C THR A 6 11.83 36.27 6.39
N ASP A 7 12.30 35.04 6.23
CA ASP A 7 13.26 34.64 5.20
C ASP A 7 13.17 33.12 4.97
N ASN A 8 14.01 32.58 4.09
CA ASN A 8 14.02 31.16 3.75
C ASN A 8 14.50 30.25 4.90
N VAL A 9 15.14 30.80 5.93
CA VAL A 9 15.71 30.03 7.05
C VAL A 9 15.09 30.38 8.40
N THR A 10 14.17 31.33 8.48
CA THR A 10 13.60 31.85 9.74
C THR A 10 12.09 32.01 9.63
N GLN A 11 11.38 31.42 10.58
CA GLN A 11 9.93 31.56 10.76
C GLN A 11 9.61 31.86 12.21
N TRP A 12 8.54 32.61 12.45
CA TRP A 12 8.08 32.98 13.78
C TRP A 12 6.70 32.41 14.04
N PHE A 13 6.50 31.92 15.25
CA PHE A 13 5.21 31.42 15.72
C PHE A 13 5.11 31.58 17.23
N ASN A 14 4.00 32.16 17.70
CA ASN A 14 3.72 32.36 19.13
C ASN A 14 4.87 33.04 19.89
N GLY A 15 5.37 34.16 19.34
CA GLY A 15 6.46 34.95 19.92
C GLY A 15 7.84 34.27 19.89
N ARG A 16 7.96 33.10 19.27
CA ARG A 16 9.22 32.33 19.21
C ARG A 16 9.75 32.25 17.79
N ARG A 17 11.08 32.33 17.69
CA ARG A 17 11.81 32.14 16.44
C ARG A 17 12.18 30.68 16.24
N TYR A 18 11.93 30.17 15.04
CA TYR A 18 12.31 28.85 14.55
C TYR A 18 13.22 29.00 13.34
N ARG A 19 14.29 28.21 13.27
CA ARG A 19 15.25 28.24 12.16
C ARG A 19 15.38 26.92 11.43
N LEU A 20 15.54 27.00 10.11
CA LEU A 20 16.02 25.93 9.27
C LEU A 20 17.55 26.00 9.20
N HIS A 21 18.22 25.02 9.81
CA HIS A 21 19.68 24.94 9.77
C HIS A 21 20.15 24.19 8.51
N LYS A 22 21.40 24.42 8.11
CA LYS A 22 22.02 23.71 6.96
C LYS A 22 21.89 22.19 7.13
N ASN A 23 21.53 21.51 6.04
CA ASN A 23 21.32 20.05 6.00
C ASN A 23 20.20 19.53 6.92
N GLN A 24 19.34 20.39 7.46
CA GLN A 24 18.16 19.97 8.22
C GLN A 24 16.90 20.06 7.35
N ARG A 25 15.90 19.26 7.71
CA ARG A 25 14.64 19.17 6.95
C ARG A 25 13.51 20.03 7.52
N TYR A 26 13.63 20.47 8.78
CA TYR A 26 12.55 21.14 9.50
C TYR A 26 13.06 22.37 10.26
N TYR A 27 12.20 23.38 10.34
CA TYR A 27 12.38 24.53 11.22
C TYR A 27 12.28 24.07 12.67
N LYS A 28 13.24 24.48 13.49
CA LYS A 28 13.29 24.12 14.91
C LYS A 28 13.79 25.25 15.78
N THR A 29 13.52 25.13 17.06
CA THR A 29 14.08 25.96 18.12
C THR A 29 14.49 25.08 19.30
N SER A 30 15.28 25.60 20.22
CA SER A 30 15.69 24.86 21.43
C SER A 30 14.98 25.46 22.65
N ILE A 31 14.20 24.64 23.35
CA ILE A 31 13.51 25.03 24.58
C ILE A 31 13.96 24.09 25.69
N LYS A 32 14.51 24.63 26.77
CA LYS A 32 15.05 23.83 27.90
C LYS A 32 15.98 22.70 27.42
N LYS A 33 16.88 23.01 26.48
CA LYS A 33 17.82 22.08 25.82
C LYS A 33 17.18 20.96 24.99
N LYS A 34 15.87 21.02 24.69
CA LYS A 34 15.18 20.08 23.79
C LYS A 34 14.84 20.76 22.47
N ASN A 35 15.04 20.04 21.36
CA ASN A 35 14.62 20.51 20.05
C ASN A 35 13.10 20.46 19.94
N VAL A 36 12.50 21.59 19.57
CA VAL A 36 11.07 21.73 19.28
C VAL A 36 10.92 22.10 17.82
N TYR A 37 10.16 21.30 17.07
CA TYR A 37 9.92 21.51 15.65
C TYR A 37 8.71 22.40 15.41
N LEU A 38 8.82 23.32 14.44
CA LEU A 38 7.78 24.31 14.15
C LEU A 38 6.45 23.66 13.77
N HIS A 39 6.44 22.72 12.82
CA HIS A 39 5.21 22.05 12.38
C HIS A 39 4.47 21.35 13.54
N ARG A 40 5.20 20.79 14.52
CA ARG A 40 4.59 20.20 15.72
C ARG A 40 4.02 21.27 16.64
N ALA A 41 4.77 22.34 16.89
CA ALA A 41 4.32 23.44 17.73
C ALA A 41 3.07 24.13 17.16
N VAL A 42 2.99 24.31 15.84
CA VAL A 42 1.81 24.84 15.15
C VAL A 42 0.63 23.90 15.33
N TRP A 43 0.81 22.60 15.08
CA TRP A 43 -0.25 21.62 15.27
C TRP A 43 -0.76 21.61 16.72
N GLU A 44 0.16 21.49 17.68
CA GLU A 44 -0.18 21.36 19.10
C GLU A 44 -0.91 22.58 19.65
N TYR A 45 -0.62 23.77 19.12
CA TYR A 45 -1.32 24.99 19.49
C TYR A 45 -2.78 25.02 19.01
N HIS A 46 -3.07 24.54 17.80
CA HIS A 46 -4.41 24.61 17.20
C HIS A 46 -5.28 23.39 17.51
N ASN A 47 -4.68 22.20 17.56
CA ASN A 47 -5.40 20.91 17.64
C ASN A 47 -5.09 20.12 18.93
N GLY A 48 -4.18 20.61 19.77
CA GLY A 48 -3.74 19.90 20.98
C GLY A 48 -2.71 18.79 20.70
N ALA A 49 -2.50 17.94 21.69
CA ALA A 49 -1.41 16.95 21.68
C ALA A 49 -1.46 16.02 20.46
N ILE A 50 -0.30 15.70 19.91
CA ILE A 50 -0.15 14.70 18.84
C ILE A 50 -0.35 13.31 19.47
N PRO A 51 -1.35 12.51 19.02
CA PRO A 51 -1.58 11.18 19.58
C PRO A 51 -0.40 10.24 19.36
N GLU A 52 -0.26 9.24 20.25
CA GLU A 52 0.79 8.24 20.13
C GLU A 52 0.68 7.46 18.81
N GLY A 53 1.82 7.15 18.21
CA GLY A 53 1.89 6.43 16.93
C GLY A 53 1.54 7.27 15.70
N LEU A 54 1.14 8.53 15.86
CA LEU A 54 0.90 9.47 14.76
C LEU A 54 2.03 10.49 14.62
N MET A 55 2.14 11.06 13.43
CA MET A 55 3.08 12.12 13.11
C MET A 55 2.43 13.20 12.26
N ILE A 56 3.07 14.36 12.20
CA ILE A 56 2.63 15.48 11.36
C ILE A 56 3.28 15.37 9.99
N ASP A 57 2.47 15.51 8.96
CA ASP A 57 2.85 15.53 7.54
C ASP A 57 2.37 16.82 6.88
N HIS A 58 3.14 17.26 5.88
CA HIS A 58 2.84 18.43 5.05
C HIS A 58 2.07 17.95 3.82
N ILE A 59 0.83 18.41 3.65
CA ILE A 59 -0.08 17.95 2.58
C ILE A 59 0.55 18.22 1.21
N ASP A 60 1.11 19.41 1.02
CA ASP A 60 1.82 19.85 -0.20
C ASP A 60 3.25 19.30 -0.33
N ARG A 61 3.75 18.58 0.67
CA ARG A 61 5.13 18.06 0.78
C ARG A 61 6.22 19.13 0.91
N ASP A 62 5.86 20.40 1.00
CA ASP A 62 6.78 21.49 1.31
C ASP A 62 6.90 21.70 2.83
N ARG A 63 8.06 21.32 3.37
CA ARG A 63 8.38 21.47 4.81
C ARG A 63 8.53 22.91 5.26
N SER A 64 8.61 23.86 4.31
CA SER A 64 8.60 25.29 4.57
C SER A 64 7.19 25.83 4.83
N ASN A 65 6.15 25.15 4.34
CA ASN A 65 4.76 25.57 4.49
C ASN A 65 4.16 25.03 5.79
N ASN A 66 4.44 25.71 6.91
CA ASN A 66 3.97 25.32 8.24
C ASN A 66 2.59 25.88 8.60
N ASN A 67 1.78 26.29 7.61
CA ASN A 67 0.41 26.72 7.86
C ASN A 67 -0.43 25.55 8.38
N ILE A 68 -1.30 25.80 9.37
CA ILE A 68 -2.09 24.73 10.01
C ILE A 68 -2.96 23.95 8.99
N SER A 69 -3.50 24.64 7.99
CA SER A 69 -4.28 24.02 6.90
C SER A 69 -3.47 23.10 5.99
N ASN A 70 -2.14 23.23 5.98
CA ASN A 70 -1.23 22.36 5.24
C ASN A 70 -0.69 21.19 6.08
N LEU A 71 -1.04 21.11 7.36
CA LEU A 71 -0.60 20.05 8.26
C LEU A 71 -1.70 19.01 8.46
N ARG A 72 -1.31 17.74 8.55
CA ARG A 72 -2.23 16.64 8.90
C ARG A 72 -1.57 15.60 9.79
N LEU A 73 -2.38 14.88 10.57
CA LEU A 73 -1.95 13.66 11.24
C LEU A 73 -1.89 12.50 10.25
N VAL A 74 -0.80 11.75 10.29
CA VAL A 74 -0.64 10.52 9.52
C VAL A 74 0.03 9.44 10.36
N THR A 75 -0.19 8.20 9.97
CA THR A 75 0.61 7.07 10.47
C THR A 75 1.98 7.05 9.77
N PRO A 76 3.00 6.35 10.33
CA PRO A 76 4.28 6.16 9.65
C PRO A 76 4.15 5.52 8.25
N LYS A 77 3.14 4.66 8.07
CA LYS A 77 2.83 4.06 6.76
C LYS A 77 2.21 5.11 5.82
N GLY A 78 1.27 5.92 6.31
CA GLY A 78 0.66 7.00 5.55
C GLY A 78 1.68 8.04 5.07
N ASN A 79 2.60 8.45 5.94
CA ASN A 79 3.67 9.39 5.56
C ASN A 79 4.57 8.82 4.45
N ARG A 80 4.98 7.55 4.56
CA ARG A 80 5.80 6.88 3.54
C ARG A 80 5.09 6.73 2.19
N ALA A 81 3.77 6.65 2.19
CA ALA A 81 2.98 6.64 0.97
C ALA A 81 2.87 8.03 0.32
N ASN A 82 3.08 9.12 1.09
CA ASN A 82 3.06 10.49 0.60
C ASN A 82 4.38 10.90 -0.08
N ILE A 83 4.81 10.13 -1.07
CA ILE A 83 5.97 10.43 -1.92
C ILE A 83 5.50 10.89 -3.31
N SER A 84 6.36 11.65 -4.01
CA SER A 84 6.05 12.11 -5.37
C SER A 84 6.00 10.96 -6.37
N ASP A 85 5.28 11.16 -7.47
CA ASP A 85 5.13 10.12 -8.49
C ASP A 85 6.47 9.84 -9.18
N GLU A 86 7.35 10.85 -9.35
CA GLU A 86 8.72 10.59 -9.84
C GLU A 86 9.49 9.68 -8.87
N HIS A 87 9.32 9.88 -7.57
CA HIS A 87 9.98 9.05 -6.56
C HIS A 87 9.43 7.62 -6.55
N LYS A 88 8.11 7.45 -6.77
CA LYS A 88 7.49 6.13 -6.95
C LYS A 88 8.05 5.43 -8.18
N GLU A 89 8.17 6.15 -9.29
CA GLU A 89 8.69 5.60 -10.54
C GLU A 89 10.17 5.21 -10.41
N MET A 90 10.99 6.05 -9.79
CA MET A 90 12.38 5.70 -9.48
C MET A 90 12.47 4.42 -8.63
N TYR A 91 11.61 4.28 -7.61
CA TYR A 91 11.58 3.07 -6.77
C TYR A 91 11.11 1.84 -7.56
N ARG A 92 10.11 2.01 -8.43
CA ARG A 92 9.62 0.97 -9.33
C ARG A 92 10.74 0.48 -10.27
N GLN A 93 11.43 1.39 -10.94
CA GLN A 93 12.52 1.06 -11.85
C GLN A 93 13.64 0.33 -11.11
N ARG A 94 14.03 0.81 -9.93
CA ARG A 94 15.03 0.14 -9.09
C ARG A 94 14.65 -1.30 -8.73
N MET A 95 13.38 -1.55 -8.45
CA MET A 95 12.88 -2.91 -8.17
C MET A 95 12.89 -3.79 -9.42
N ILE A 96 12.58 -3.24 -10.59
CA ILE A 96 12.72 -3.95 -11.87
C ILE A 96 14.18 -4.34 -12.09
N ASP A 97 15.10 -3.40 -11.93
CA ASP A 97 16.54 -3.63 -12.12
C ASP A 97 17.05 -4.70 -11.15
N TYR A 98 16.73 -4.58 -9.86
CA TYR A 98 17.08 -5.58 -8.84
C TYR A 98 16.53 -6.97 -9.19
N ASN A 99 15.25 -7.05 -9.55
CA ASN A 99 14.64 -8.33 -9.92
C ASN A 99 15.27 -8.88 -11.19
N SER A 100 15.57 -8.07 -12.20
CA SER A 100 16.21 -8.53 -13.44
C SER A 100 17.60 -9.14 -13.21
N GLN A 101 18.33 -8.63 -12.21
CA GLN A 101 19.64 -9.13 -11.80
C GLN A 101 19.51 -10.44 -11.01
N GLN A 102 18.56 -10.51 -10.07
CA GLN A 102 18.39 -11.65 -9.17
C GLN A 102 17.64 -12.82 -9.81
N SER A 103 16.64 -12.51 -10.63
CA SER A 103 15.70 -13.51 -11.10
C SER A 103 16.25 -14.36 -12.24
N GLY A 104 17.50 -14.15 -12.68
CA GLY A 104 18.17 -14.76 -13.83
C GLY A 104 17.30 -14.81 -15.11
N LYS A 105 17.84 -15.25 -16.24
CA LYS A 105 16.98 -15.55 -17.40
C LYS A 105 16.43 -16.98 -17.29
N TRP A 106 15.76 -17.33 -16.19
CA TRP A 106 15.36 -18.73 -15.97
C TRP A 106 14.26 -19.20 -16.93
N TRP A 107 13.61 -18.28 -17.66
CA TRP A 107 12.75 -18.61 -18.80
C TRP A 107 13.54 -19.05 -20.05
N GLN A 108 14.86 -18.81 -20.09
CA GLN A 108 15.76 -19.31 -21.13
C GLN A 108 16.38 -20.66 -20.77
N ASP A 109 16.25 -21.10 -19.51
CA ASP A 109 16.65 -22.42 -19.06
C ASP A 109 15.60 -23.46 -19.50
N LYS A 110 15.83 -23.99 -20.70
CA LYS A 110 14.97 -25.00 -21.31
C LYS A 110 14.98 -26.31 -20.53
N GLU A 111 16.08 -26.65 -19.88
CA GLU A 111 16.20 -27.88 -19.08
C GLU A 111 15.33 -27.81 -17.83
N ARG A 112 15.41 -26.71 -17.06
CA ARG A 112 14.52 -26.47 -15.92
C ARG A 112 13.06 -26.46 -16.34
N SER A 113 12.76 -25.83 -17.47
CA SER A 113 11.39 -25.76 -18.00
C SER A 113 10.86 -27.16 -18.34
N ALA A 114 11.67 -27.99 -19.01
CA ALA A 114 11.35 -29.38 -19.31
C ALA A 114 11.15 -30.21 -18.02
N LYS A 115 12.07 -30.10 -17.05
CA LYS A 115 11.96 -30.77 -15.74
C LYS A 115 10.68 -30.40 -15.01
N ARG A 116 10.29 -29.12 -15.04
CA ARG A 116 9.04 -28.64 -14.45
C ARG A 116 7.81 -29.21 -15.17
N ALA A 117 7.82 -29.25 -16.50
CA ALA A 117 6.74 -29.84 -17.29
C ALA A 117 6.59 -31.34 -16.99
N GLU A 118 7.71 -32.07 -16.92
CA GLU A 118 7.75 -33.48 -16.52
C GLU A 118 7.17 -33.68 -15.11
N ASN A 119 7.64 -32.90 -14.13
CA ASN A 119 7.15 -32.97 -12.74
C ASN A 119 5.66 -32.65 -12.62
N LEU A 120 5.18 -31.64 -13.35
CA LEU A 120 3.75 -31.33 -13.43
C LEU A 120 2.99 -32.52 -14.02
N SER A 121 3.45 -33.06 -15.16
CA SER A 121 2.82 -34.23 -15.79
C SER A 121 2.71 -35.41 -14.83
N LYS A 122 3.82 -35.78 -14.15
CA LYS A 122 3.85 -36.83 -13.12
C LYS A 122 2.89 -36.55 -11.97
N SER A 123 2.88 -35.31 -11.46
CA SER A 123 1.98 -34.90 -10.38
C SER A 123 0.51 -35.04 -10.78
N TRP A 124 0.15 -34.67 -12.01
CA TRP A 124 -1.21 -34.77 -12.52
C TRP A 124 -1.65 -36.20 -12.83
N ALA A 125 -0.73 -37.05 -13.29
CA ALA A 125 -0.97 -38.47 -13.50
C ALA A 125 -1.30 -39.17 -12.18
N ASN A 126 -0.53 -38.89 -11.12
CA ASN A 126 -0.66 -39.56 -9.81
C ASN A 126 -1.69 -38.93 -8.87
N ARG A 127 -2.44 -37.92 -9.33
CA ARG A 127 -3.39 -37.21 -8.48
C ARG A 127 -4.68 -38.01 -8.33
N PRO A 128 -5.08 -38.39 -7.10
CA PRO A 128 -6.29 -39.18 -6.89
C PRO A 128 -7.55 -38.38 -7.24
N MET A 129 -8.58 -39.12 -7.66
CA MET A 129 -9.92 -38.57 -7.82
C MET A 129 -10.58 -38.40 -6.45
N ILE A 130 -11.25 -37.29 -6.26
CA ILE A 130 -11.93 -36.96 -5.00
C ILE A 130 -13.42 -36.90 -5.29
N ALA A 131 -14.18 -37.78 -4.66
CA ALA A 131 -15.64 -37.77 -4.70
C ALA A 131 -16.19 -36.54 -3.97
N LYS A 132 -17.15 -35.87 -4.61
CA LYS A 132 -17.68 -34.57 -4.19
C LYS A 132 -19.14 -34.42 -4.58
N THR A 133 -19.81 -33.45 -3.96
CA THR A 133 -21.20 -33.09 -4.26
C THR A 133 -21.24 -31.73 -4.93
N CYS A 134 -21.95 -31.63 -6.06
CA CYS A 134 -22.11 -30.37 -6.79
C CYS A 134 -22.94 -29.37 -5.99
N LEU A 135 -22.44 -28.14 -5.82
CA LEU A 135 -23.15 -27.09 -5.07
C LEU A 135 -24.39 -26.54 -5.78
N LEU A 136 -24.57 -26.79 -7.08
CA LEU A 136 -25.73 -26.29 -7.83
C LEU A 136 -26.84 -27.35 -7.95
N CYS A 137 -26.49 -28.57 -8.35
CA CYS A 137 -27.47 -29.62 -8.68
C CYS A 137 -27.44 -30.82 -7.72
N SER A 138 -26.57 -30.78 -6.70
CA SER A 138 -26.40 -31.83 -5.68
C SER A 138 -26.00 -33.22 -6.19
N LYS A 139 -25.70 -33.38 -7.49
CA LYS A 139 -25.17 -34.63 -8.04
C LYS A 139 -23.77 -34.92 -7.50
N GLY A 140 -23.50 -36.20 -7.23
CA GLY A 140 -22.15 -36.69 -6.96
C GLY A 140 -21.27 -36.57 -8.20
N PHE A 141 -20.01 -36.17 -8.04
CA PHE A 141 -19.02 -36.10 -9.10
C PHE A 141 -17.61 -36.30 -8.55
N GLU A 142 -16.67 -36.64 -9.42
CA GLU A 142 -15.28 -36.81 -9.05
C GLU A 142 -14.40 -35.71 -9.65
N ALA A 143 -13.41 -35.24 -8.90
CA ALA A 143 -12.46 -34.27 -9.41
C ALA A 143 -11.06 -34.46 -8.82
N LYS A 144 -10.04 -34.17 -9.64
CA LYS A 144 -8.64 -34.15 -9.17
C LYS A 144 -8.33 -32.99 -8.22
N HIS A 145 -9.10 -31.89 -8.27
CA HIS A 145 -8.84 -30.70 -7.46
C HIS A 145 -9.78 -30.53 -6.26
N ASN A 146 -9.20 -30.14 -5.12
CA ASN A 146 -9.93 -29.78 -3.91
C ASN A 146 -10.82 -28.53 -4.10
N SER A 147 -10.52 -27.66 -5.05
CA SER A 147 -11.32 -26.47 -5.35
C SER A 147 -12.48 -26.72 -6.33
N ALA A 148 -12.58 -27.90 -6.96
CA ALA A 148 -13.70 -28.22 -7.82
C ALA A 148 -14.97 -28.38 -6.98
N VAL A 149 -16.03 -27.61 -7.27
CA VAL A 149 -17.28 -27.57 -6.50
C VAL A 149 -18.54 -27.74 -7.37
N TYR A 150 -18.39 -27.80 -8.69
CA TYR A 150 -19.48 -28.04 -9.64
C TYR A 150 -19.13 -29.25 -10.50
N CYS A 151 -20.13 -30.10 -10.77
CA CYS A 151 -19.93 -31.34 -11.53
C CYS A 151 -19.67 -31.12 -13.02
N SER A 152 -20.04 -29.96 -13.57
CA SER A 152 -19.89 -29.67 -15.00
C SER A 152 -19.66 -28.18 -15.28
N LYS A 153 -19.25 -27.88 -16.52
CA LYS A 153 -19.06 -26.50 -16.99
C LYS A 153 -20.38 -25.73 -16.95
N GLU A 154 -21.46 -26.40 -17.31
CA GLU A 154 -22.83 -25.87 -17.32
C GLU A 154 -23.26 -25.50 -15.90
N CYS A 155 -23.05 -26.39 -14.92
CA CYS A 155 -23.37 -26.08 -13.52
C CYS A 155 -22.54 -24.91 -12.98
N ARG A 156 -21.27 -24.80 -13.40
CA ARG A 156 -20.43 -23.66 -13.02
C ARG A 156 -20.94 -22.35 -13.64
N GLN A 157 -21.29 -22.36 -14.92
CA GLN A 157 -21.78 -21.19 -15.64
C GLN A 157 -23.13 -20.71 -15.12
N GLU A 158 -24.06 -21.64 -14.90
CA GLU A 158 -25.38 -21.35 -14.35
C GLU A 158 -25.28 -20.69 -12.96
N ASN A 159 -24.38 -21.20 -12.09
CA ASN A 159 -24.14 -20.55 -10.81
C ASN A 159 -23.57 -19.12 -10.96
N TYR A 160 -22.67 -18.88 -11.91
CA TYR A 160 -22.18 -17.52 -12.18
C TYR A 160 -23.31 -16.59 -12.62
N PHE A 161 -24.18 -17.06 -13.51
CA PHE A 161 -25.35 -16.31 -13.97
C PHE A 161 -26.29 -15.96 -12.81
N ARG A 162 -26.69 -16.94 -11.99
CA ARG A 162 -27.55 -16.73 -10.81
C ARG A 162 -26.96 -15.72 -9.82
N ARG A 163 -25.66 -15.79 -9.56
CA ARG A 163 -24.96 -14.83 -8.69
C ARG A 163 -24.99 -13.41 -9.28
N GLY A 164 -24.75 -13.28 -10.58
CA GLY A 164 -24.82 -12.00 -11.29
C GLY A 164 -26.23 -11.39 -11.24
N VAL A 165 -27.26 -12.18 -11.54
CA VAL A 165 -28.67 -11.74 -11.46
C VAL A 165 -29.05 -11.33 -10.03
N LYS A 166 -28.66 -12.11 -9.02
CA LYS A 166 -28.91 -11.76 -7.60
C LYS A 166 -28.28 -10.42 -7.21
N GLN A 167 -27.04 -10.16 -7.65
CA GLN A 167 -26.37 -8.89 -7.40
C GLN A 167 -27.03 -7.73 -8.14
N TRP A 168 -27.50 -7.95 -9.37
CA TRP A 168 -28.21 -6.93 -10.15
C TRP A 168 -29.57 -6.57 -9.50
N VAL A 169 -30.36 -7.57 -9.12
CA VAL A 169 -31.65 -7.37 -8.41
C VAL A 169 -31.46 -6.64 -7.08
N GLN A 170 -30.37 -6.89 -6.35
CA GLN A 170 -30.05 -6.19 -5.10
C GLN A 170 -29.65 -4.72 -5.31
N LYS A 171 -29.07 -4.37 -6.46
CA LYS A 171 -28.68 -2.99 -6.80
C LYS A 171 -29.81 -2.18 -7.45
N ALA A 172 -30.82 -2.85 -7.98
CA ALA A 172 -31.99 -2.23 -8.60
C ALA A 172 -33.11 -1.88 -7.59
N LYS A 173 -32.86 -2.11 -6.30
CA LYS A 173 -33.66 -1.62 -5.16
C LYS A 173 -32.91 -0.48 -4.50
#